data_AF-A0A349ZSR3-F1
#
_entry.id   AF-A0A349ZSR3-F1
#
_cell.length_a   1.000
_cell.length_b   1.000
_cell.length_c   1.000
_cell.angle_alpha   90.00
_cell.angle_beta   90.00
_cell.angle_gamma   90.00
#
_symmetry.space_group_name_H-M   'P 1'
#
loop_
_entity.id
_entity.type
_entity.pdbx_description
1 polymer ?
#
loop_
_entity_poly.entity_id
_entity_poly.type
_entity_poly.pdbx_seq_one_letter_code
_entity_poly.pdbx_strand_id
1 'polypeptide(L)'
;MGLEYFIFYAEANLICILILLMILINDRIHRAQEEKQICFNRTIIAFILYFSSDIGWAAVLGGQLPRTRAFVVLFNLTNYVILSLITFEWFMFMAASEKMPFRKDRTKRMLWRLPMIVSILFLIISYALNPYFWINENGDLNSLYFPCMIAAPVLYVLTSFVFSIVNAIKTESEEDRKYYRLIGTFPIGVMAFGLIQVYSLNAPTFCFGCTFMLLFFYIQDTQRLISVDALTRLNNRGQINRYMEQLHYRENSRIFIMMTDIDRFKQINDTYGHAEGDRALIIVSETLKRVCEGIKAPAFLGRYGGDEFIIIIQNPE
;
A
#
# COMPACT_ATOMS: atom_id res chain seq x y z
N MET A 1 30.26 -10.58 -16.98
CA MET A 1 29.35 -11.29 -16.06
C MET A 1 29.04 -12.64 -16.67
N GLY A 2 29.20 -13.73 -15.93
CA GLY A 2 29.01 -15.10 -16.44
C GLY A 2 27.59 -15.62 -16.22
N LEU A 3 27.36 -16.88 -16.62
CA LEU A 3 26.09 -17.60 -16.44
C LEU A 3 25.64 -17.66 -14.97
N GLU A 4 26.56 -17.85 -14.03
CA GLU A 4 26.26 -17.91 -12.59
C GLU A 4 25.64 -16.61 -12.06
N TYR A 5 26.14 -15.45 -12.52
CA TYR A 5 25.57 -14.15 -12.17
C TYR A 5 24.13 -14.03 -12.66
N PHE A 6 23.88 -14.44 -13.91
CA PHE A 6 22.55 -14.40 -14.48
C PHE A 6 21.58 -15.32 -13.72
N ILE A 7 21.99 -16.55 -13.40
CA ILE A 7 21.16 -17.51 -12.65
C ILE A 7 20.80 -16.92 -11.28
N PHE A 8 21.77 -16.43 -10.51
CA PHE A 8 21.51 -15.82 -9.21
C PHE A 8 20.54 -14.62 -9.30
N TYR A 9 20.75 -13.74 -10.27
CA TYR A 9 19.90 -12.57 -10.48
C TYR A 9 18.47 -12.95 -10.90
N ALA A 10 18.33 -13.98 -11.74
CA ALA A 10 17.05 -14.50 -12.18
C ALA A 10 16.29 -15.18 -11.05
N GLU A 11 16.96 -16.04 -10.26
CA GLU A 11 16.37 -16.71 -9.10
C GLU A 11 15.84 -15.71 -8.07
N ALA A 12 16.62 -14.67 -7.74
CA ALA A 12 16.22 -13.62 -6.83
C ALA A 12 14.91 -12.93 -7.28
N ASN A 13 14.84 -12.53 -8.56
CA ASN A 13 13.65 -11.88 -9.11
C ASN A 13 12.45 -12.85 -9.17
N LEU A 14 12.66 -14.12 -9.53
CA LEU A 14 11.60 -15.13 -9.57
C LEU A 14 10.99 -15.39 -8.20
N ILE A 15 11.82 -15.50 -7.14
CA ILE A 15 11.34 -15.67 -5.76
C ILE A 15 10.49 -14.44 -5.35
N CYS A 16 10.96 -13.23 -5.63
CA CYS A 16 10.20 -12.00 -5.37
C CYS A 16 8.86 -11.99 -6.13
N ILE A 17 8.85 -12.39 -7.40
CA ILE A 17 7.61 -12.52 -8.20
C ILE A 17 6.63 -13.50 -7.56
N LEU A 18 7.09 -14.67 -7.09
CA LEU A 18 6.23 -15.66 -6.44
C LEU A 18 5.58 -15.10 -5.16
N ILE A 19 6.35 -14.38 -4.34
CA ILE A 19 5.82 -13.71 -3.14
C ILE A 19 4.75 -12.68 -3.52
N LEU A 20 5.03 -11.85 -4.53
CA LEU A 20 4.08 -10.84 -5.01
C LEU A 20 2.81 -11.46 -5.61
N LEU A 21 2.93 -12.58 -6.31
CA LEU A 21 1.78 -13.35 -6.82
C LEU A 21 0.92 -13.90 -5.68
N MET A 22 1.53 -14.42 -4.62
CA MET A 22 0.79 -14.87 -3.43
C MET A 22 -0.01 -13.72 -2.79
N ILE A 23 0.62 -12.56 -2.62
CA ILE A 23 -0.05 -11.36 -2.09
C ILE A 23 -1.22 -10.96 -3.01
N LEU A 24 -0.98 -10.90 -4.31
CA LEU A 24 -1.99 -10.51 -5.31
C LEU A 24 -3.20 -11.45 -5.31
N ILE A 25 -2.97 -12.77 -5.24
CA ILE A 25 -4.04 -13.77 -5.18
C ILE A 25 -4.85 -13.60 -3.89
N ASN A 26 -4.17 -13.51 -2.75
CA ASN A 26 -4.84 -13.38 -1.46
C ASN A 26 -5.66 -12.09 -1.37
N ASP A 27 -5.10 -10.96 -1.81
CA ASP A 27 -5.81 -9.68 -1.83
C ASP A 27 -7.01 -9.70 -2.77
N ARG A 28 -6.90 -10.30 -3.97
CA ARG A 28 -8.04 -10.43 -4.89
C ARG A 28 -9.16 -11.31 -4.34
N ILE A 29 -8.84 -12.40 -3.66
CA ILE A 29 -9.86 -13.27 -3.06
C ILE A 29 -10.65 -12.52 -1.99
N HIS A 30 -9.97 -11.74 -1.15
CA HIS A 30 -10.60 -11.15 0.03
C HIS A 30 -11.07 -9.70 -0.16
N ARG A 31 -10.53 -8.95 -1.11
CA ARG A 31 -10.63 -7.48 -1.14
C ARG A 31 -10.77 -6.85 -2.54
N ALA A 32 -11.09 -7.64 -3.57
CA ALA A 32 -11.13 -7.18 -4.98
C ALA A 32 -12.09 -6.03 -5.29
N GLN A 33 -13.09 -5.74 -4.45
CA GLN A 33 -14.10 -4.70 -4.71
C GLN A 33 -13.70 -3.30 -4.20
N GLU A 34 -12.64 -3.16 -3.40
CA GLU A 34 -12.20 -1.85 -2.89
C GLU A 34 -11.39 -1.08 -3.95
N GLU A 35 -11.78 0.14 -4.31
CA GLU A 35 -11.07 0.97 -5.31
C GLU A 35 -9.57 1.12 -4.96
N LYS A 36 -9.25 1.31 -3.68
CA LYS A 36 -7.85 1.35 -3.21
C LYS A 36 -7.12 0.04 -3.50
N GLN A 37 -7.72 -1.12 -3.24
CA GLN A 37 -7.07 -2.41 -3.49
C GLN A 37 -6.91 -2.71 -4.97
N ILE A 38 -7.80 -2.18 -5.82
CA ILE A 38 -7.59 -2.24 -7.27
C ILE A 38 -6.32 -1.46 -7.67
N CYS A 39 -6.04 -0.29 -7.10
CA CYS A 39 -4.78 0.43 -7.33
C CYS A 39 -3.56 -0.31 -6.75
N PHE A 40 -3.69 -0.88 -5.55
CA PHE A 40 -2.61 -1.67 -4.92
C PHE A 40 -2.25 -2.90 -5.75
N ASN A 41 -3.25 -3.66 -6.18
CA ASN A 41 -3.07 -4.83 -7.04
C ASN A 41 -2.43 -4.47 -8.39
N ARG A 42 -2.79 -3.33 -8.98
CA ARG A 42 -2.12 -2.82 -10.19
C ARG A 42 -0.66 -2.46 -9.94
N THR A 43 -0.35 -1.91 -8.77
CA THR A 43 1.04 -1.66 -8.36
C THR A 43 1.83 -2.96 -8.24
N ILE A 44 1.27 -3.99 -7.61
CA ILE A 44 1.91 -5.32 -7.51
C ILE A 44 2.17 -5.92 -8.90
N ILE A 45 1.18 -5.85 -9.80
CA ILE A 45 1.32 -6.34 -11.18
C ILE A 45 2.44 -5.58 -11.90
N ALA A 46 2.52 -4.26 -11.74
CA ALA A 46 3.59 -3.46 -12.34
C ALA A 46 4.97 -3.86 -11.81
N PHE A 47 5.12 -4.16 -10.51
CA PHE A 47 6.38 -4.70 -9.96
C PHE A 47 6.71 -6.10 -10.51
N ILE A 48 5.73 -6.99 -10.67
CA ILE A 48 5.96 -8.31 -11.28
C ILE A 48 6.47 -8.16 -12.72
N LEU A 49 5.87 -7.26 -13.50
CA LEU A 49 6.32 -6.94 -14.86
C LEU A 49 7.72 -6.33 -14.85
N TYR A 50 8.02 -5.45 -13.89
CA TYR A 50 9.35 -4.86 -13.73
C TYR A 50 10.40 -5.93 -13.46
N PHE A 51 10.19 -6.82 -12.48
CA PHE A 51 11.13 -7.90 -12.16
C PHE A 51 11.31 -8.85 -13.34
N SER A 52 10.25 -9.14 -14.10
CA SER A 52 10.34 -9.96 -15.31
C SER A 52 11.21 -9.29 -16.39
N SER A 53 11.04 -7.98 -16.58
CA SER A 53 11.85 -7.19 -17.52
C SER A 53 13.31 -7.06 -17.04
N ASP A 54 13.54 -6.95 -15.73
CA ASP A 54 14.86 -6.87 -15.11
C ASP A 54 15.66 -8.18 -15.25
N ILE A 55 14.99 -9.34 -15.20
CA ILE A 55 15.60 -10.63 -15.58
C ILE A 55 16.09 -10.59 -17.04
N GLY A 56 15.27 -10.05 -17.95
CA GLY A 56 15.65 -9.90 -19.35
C GLY A 56 16.84 -8.95 -19.54
N TRP A 57 16.90 -7.86 -18.79
CA TRP A 57 18.06 -6.97 -18.78
C TRP A 57 19.32 -7.66 -18.23
N ALA A 58 19.21 -8.43 -17.16
CA ALA A 58 20.29 -9.25 -16.63
C ALA A 58 20.78 -10.31 -17.64
N ALA A 59 19.89 -10.87 -18.46
CA ALA A 59 20.25 -11.80 -19.53
C ALA A 59 21.10 -11.12 -20.62
N VAL A 60 20.79 -9.86 -20.96
CA VAL A 60 21.62 -9.06 -21.89
C VAL A 60 23.00 -8.76 -21.30
N LEU A 61 23.08 -8.40 -20.02
CA LEU A 61 24.35 -8.14 -19.33
C LEU A 61 25.19 -9.40 -19.10
N GLY A 62 24.54 -10.53 -18.81
CA GLY A 62 25.16 -11.85 -18.59
C GLY A 62 25.51 -12.60 -19.86
N GLY A 63 25.34 -11.98 -21.04
CA GLY A 63 25.70 -12.57 -22.34
C GLY A 63 24.77 -13.69 -22.83
N GLN A 64 23.62 -13.89 -22.18
CA GLN A 64 22.61 -14.87 -22.60
C GLN A 64 21.74 -14.33 -23.75
N LEU A 65 21.55 -13.00 -23.79
CA LEU A 65 20.91 -12.31 -24.90
C LEU A 65 21.91 -11.41 -25.65
N PRO A 66 21.71 -11.17 -26.96
CA PRO A 66 22.57 -10.28 -27.72
C PRO A 66 22.51 -8.85 -27.18
N ARG A 67 23.66 -8.26 -26.85
CA ARG A 67 23.78 -6.84 -26.49
C ARG A 67 23.75 -5.94 -27.73
N THR A 68 22.68 -6.03 -28.51
CA THR A 68 22.45 -5.08 -29.62
C THR A 68 21.75 -3.83 -29.11
N ARG A 69 21.84 -2.73 -29.88
CA ARG A 69 21.14 -1.48 -29.53
C ARG A 69 19.63 -1.70 -29.35
N ALA A 70 19.02 -2.56 -30.17
CA ALA A 70 17.60 -2.87 -30.08
C ALA A 70 17.21 -3.45 -28.71
N PHE A 71 17.98 -4.42 -28.19
CA PHE A 71 17.76 -4.99 -26.86
C PHE A 71 17.99 -3.97 -25.75
N VAL A 72 19.02 -3.12 -25.87
CA VAL A 72 19.30 -2.07 -24.88
C VAL A 72 18.16 -1.05 -24.83
N VAL A 73 17.67 -0.56 -25.97
CA VAL A 73 16.52 0.35 -26.02
C VAL A 73 15.29 -0.32 -25.45
N LEU A 74 14.98 -1.55 -25.86
CA LEU A 74 13.79 -2.28 -25.47
C LEU A 74 13.68 -2.40 -23.95
N PHE A 75 14.71 -2.96 -23.28
CA PHE A 75 14.64 -3.19 -21.85
C PHE A 75 14.68 -1.89 -21.04
N ASN A 76 15.48 -0.90 -21.44
CA ASN A 76 15.53 0.37 -20.71
C ASN A 76 14.21 1.15 -20.85
N LEU A 77 13.62 1.20 -22.06
CA LEU A 77 12.32 1.84 -22.29
C LEU A 77 11.20 1.11 -21.54
N THR A 78 11.17 -0.23 -21.60
CA THR A 78 10.20 -1.03 -20.84
C THR A 78 10.33 -0.79 -19.34
N ASN A 79 11.54 -0.86 -18.78
CA ASN A 79 11.78 -0.62 -17.36
C ASN A 79 11.35 0.78 -16.93
N TYR A 80 11.61 1.79 -17.76
CA TYR A 80 11.17 3.16 -17.50
C TYR A 80 9.65 3.31 -17.47
N VAL A 81 8.96 2.79 -18.49
CA VAL A 81 7.50 2.86 -18.60
C VAL A 81 6.89 2.19 -17.37
N ILE A 82 7.39 1.01 -16.99
CA ILE A 82 6.89 0.28 -15.83
C ILE A 82 7.18 1.04 -14.53
N LEU A 83 8.36 1.63 -14.34
CA LEU A 83 8.67 2.41 -13.14
C LEU A 83 7.77 3.65 -13.00
N SER A 84 7.46 4.30 -14.11
CA SER A 84 6.52 5.43 -14.15
C SER A 84 5.09 4.97 -13.82
N LEU A 85 4.68 3.79 -14.30
CA LEU A 85 3.40 3.17 -13.93
C LEU A 85 3.35 2.80 -12.45
N ILE A 86 4.40 2.23 -11.87
CA ILE A 86 4.49 1.87 -10.44
C ILE A 86 4.23 3.10 -9.58
N THR A 87 4.98 4.17 -9.81
CA THR A 87 4.89 5.39 -9.00
C THR A 87 3.56 6.11 -9.19
N PHE A 88 3.00 6.09 -10.40
CA PHE A 88 1.66 6.60 -10.68
C PHE A 88 0.55 5.78 -10.00
N GLU A 89 0.59 4.44 -10.08
CA GLU A 89 -0.43 3.58 -9.45
C GLU A 89 -0.37 3.67 -7.93
N TRP A 90 0.84 3.81 -7.35
CA TRP A 90 0.96 4.12 -5.92
C TRP A 90 0.37 5.49 -5.57
N PHE A 91 0.61 6.51 -6.40
CA PHE A 91 -0.03 7.82 -6.22
C PHE A 91 -1.56 7.71 -6.23
N MET A 92 -2.11 6.97 -7.19
CA MET A 92 -3.54 6.70 -7.28
C MET A 92 -4.08 5.84 -6.13
N PHE A 93 -3.27 4.93 -5.59
CA PHE A 93 -3.59 4.14 -4.42
C PHE A 93 -3.85 5.05 -3.20
N MET A 94 -2.98 6.02 -2.94
CA MET A 94 -3.20 6.96 -1.83
C MET A 94 -4.37 7.89 -2.10
N ALA A 95 -4.52 8.34 -3.35
CA ALA A 95 -5.66 9.17 -3.75
C ALA A 95 -7.01 8.46 -3.53
N ALA A 96 -7.04 7.13 -3.67
CA ALA A 96 -8.20 6.31 -3.38
C ALA A 96 -8.38 6.04 -1.87
N SER A 97 -7.26 6.00 -1.12
CA SER A 97 -7.26 5.65 0.30
C SER A 97 -7.80 6.75 1.22
N GLU A 98 -7.71 8.05 0.86
CA GLU A 98 -8.16 9.17 1.72
C GLU A 98 -8.64 10.43 0.94
N LYS A 99 -9.04 11.50 1.66
CA LYS A 99 -9.67 12.75 1.16
C LYS A 99 -8.75 13.62 0.28
N MET A 100 -8.09 13.06 -0.74
CA MET A 100 -7.46 13.90 -1.74
C MET A 100 -8.52 14.84 -2.35
N PRO A 101 -8.24 16.15 -2.47
CA PRO A 101 -9.24 17.14 -2.90
C PRO A 101 -9.77 16.87 -4.32
N PHE A 102 -9.10 16.02 -5.08
CA PHE A 102 -9.48 15.61 -6.43
C PHE A 102 -10.00 14.17 -6.54
N ARG A 103 -10.20 13.44 -5.44
CA ARG A 103 -10.72 12.05 -5.47
C ARG A 103 -12.04 11.93 -6.24
N LYS A 104 -12.95 12.89 -6.02
CA LYS A 104 -14.27 12.96 -6.69
C LYS A 104 -14.21 13.64 -8.07
N ASP A 105 -13.14 14.37 -8.38
CA ASP A 105 -13.01 15.18 -9.60
C ASP A 105 -12.29 14.37 -10.69
N ARG A 106 -13.08 13.80 -11.62
CA ARG A 106 -12.59 12.96 -12.71
C ARG A 106 -11.60 13.70 -13.62
N THR A 107 -11.81 14.99 -13.86
CA THR A 107 -10.96 15.80 -14.73
C THR A 107 -9.57 15.98 -14.09
N LYS A 108 -9.53 16.33 -12.80
CA LYS A 108 -8.26 16.44 -12.07
C LYS A 108 -7.51 15.10 -11.99
N ARG A 109 -8.22 13.97 -11.80
CA ARG A 109 -7.60 12.63 -11.86
C ARG A 109 -6.98 12.33 -13.23
N MET A 110 -7.61 12.76 -14.31
CA MET A 110 -7.06 12.61 -15.67
C MET A 110 -5.83 13.50 -15.88
N LEU A 111 -5.83 14.74 -15.38
CA LEU A 111 -4.69 15.65 -15.48
C LEU A 111 -3.42 15.07 -14.81
N TRP A 112 -3.58 14.37 -13.68
CA TRP A 112 -2.46 13.72 -13.00
C TRP A 112 -1.83 12.55 -13.78
N ARG A 113 -2.42 12.10 -14.90
CA ARG A 113 -1.80 11.14 -15.82
C ARG A 113 -0.85 11.80 -16.82
N LEU A 114 -0.96 13.11 -17.03
CA LEU A 114 -0.19 13.83 -18.04
C LEU A 114 1.32 13.74 -17.82
N PRO A 115 1.89 13.93 -16.62
CA PRO A 115 3.34 13.83 -16.42
C PRO A 115 3.90 12.47 -16.87
N MET A 116 3.22 11.38 -16.53
CA MET A 116 3.58 10.04 -17.00
C MET A 116 3.47 9.91 -18.53
N ILE A 117 2.35 10.33 -19.13
CA ILE A 117 2.14 10.21 -20.58
C ILE A 117 3.16 11.04 -21.37
N VAL A 118 3.36 12.31 -20.97
CA VAL A 118 4.29 13.24 -21.61
C VAL A 118 5.71 12.69 -21.56
N SER A 119 6.12 12.14 -20.42
CA SER A 119 7.48 11.64 -20.23
C SER A 119 7.75 10.34 -21.00
N ILE A 120 6.75 9.44 -21.10
CA ILE A 120 6.79 8.26 -21.98
C ILE A 120 6.86 8.66 -23.45
N LEU A 121 5.97 9.54 -23.91
CA LEU A 121 5.96 10.00 -25.30
C LEU A 121 7.25 10.72 -25.67
N PHE A 122 7.77 11.56 -24.76
CA PHE A 122 9.05 12.24 -24.94
C PHE A 122 10.18 11.24 -25.21
N LEU A 123 10.29 10.17 -24.42
CA LEU A 123 11.33 9.17 -24.61
C LEU A 123 11.16 8.36 -25.90
N ILE A 124 9.94 7.94 -26.24
CA ILE A 124 9.66 7.21 -27.48
C ILE A 124 10.03 8.08 -28.70
N ILE A 125 9.56 9.33 -28.73
CA ILE A 125 9.83 10.27 -29.82
C ILE A 125 11.34 10.58 -29.88
N SER A 126 11.98 10.79 -28.73
CA SER A 126 13.40 11.12 -28.69
C SER A 126 14.27 9.97 -29.20
N TYR A 127 13.94 8.72 -28.87
CA TYR A 127 14.59 7.55 -29.46
C TYR A 127 14.33 7.41 -30.95
N ALA A 128 13.12 7.71 -31.42
CA ALA A 128 12.77 7.63 -32.84
C ALA A 128 13.50 8.69 -33.69
N LEU A 129 13.68 9.90 -33.15
CA LEU A 129 14.31 11.02 -33.86
C LEU A 129 15.84 10.97 -33.82
N ASN A 130 16.44 10.60 -32.68
CA ASN A 130 17.89 10.63 -32.51
C ASN A 130 18.39 9.49 -31.60
N PRO A 131 18.43 8.24 -32.09
CA PRO A 131 18.85 7.10 -31.28
C PRO A 131 20.33 7.18 -30.87
N TYR A 132 21.17 7.82 -31.69
CA TYR A 132 22.61 8.01 -31.44
C TYR A 132 22.92 9.00 -30.32
N PHE A 133 21.99 9.92 -30.04
CA PHE A 133 22.14 10.83 -28.90
C PHE A 133 22.08 10.09 -27.57
N TRP A 134 21.24 9.06 -27.47
CA TRP A 134 21.01 8.33 -26.22
C TRP A 134 21.93 7.14 -26.03
N ILE A 135 22.27 6.43 -27.12
CA ILE A 135 23.08 5.22 -27.09
C ILE A 135 24.23 5.38 -28.07
N ASN A 136 25.45 5.40 -27.53
CA ASN A 136 26.68 5.42 -28.31
C ASN A 136 26.90 4.10 -29.05
N GLU A 137 27.85 4.05 -29.97
CA GLU A 137 28.11 2.84 -30.77
C GLU A 137 28.48 1.62 -29.93
N ASN A 138 29.08 1.85 -28.75
CA ASN A 138 29.46 0.83 -27.77
C ASN A 138 28.28 0.35 -26.89
N GLY A 139 27.09 0.94 -27.05
CA GLY A 139 25.92 0.61 -26.22
C GLY A 139 25.90 1.34 -24.86
N ASP A 140 26.70 2.40 -24.71
CA ASP A 140 26.73 3.23 -23.50
C ASP A 140 25.67 4.33 -23.56
N LEU A 141 25.06 4.62 -22.41
CA LEU A 141 23.97 5.58 -22.27
C LEU A 141 24.50 7.00 -22.04
N ASN A 142 23.83 7.99 -22.65
CA ASN A 142 24.08 9.40 -22.39
C ASN A 142 23.79 9.76 -20.92
N SER A 143 24.56 10.67 -20.32
CA SER A 143 24.35 11.13 -18.94
C SER A 143 22.98 11.79 -18.71
N LEU A 144 22.41 12.41 -19.75
CA LEU A 144 21.08 13.01 -19.71
C LEU A 144 19.94 11.98 -19.67
N TYR A 145 20.24 10.70 -19.96
CA TYR A 145 19.25 9.64 -20.01
C TYR A 145 18.58 9.40 -18.65
N PHE A 146 19.39 9.20 -17.62
CA PHE A 146 18.89 8.89 -16.28
C PHE A 146 18.02 10.02 -15.67
N PRO A 147 18.42 11.31 -15.71
CA PRO A 147 17.57 12.41 -15.25
C PRO A 147 16.20 12.45 -15.94
N CYS A 148 16.14 12.25 -17.25
CA CYS A 148 14.88 12.21 -18.00
C CYS A 148 13.99 11.01 -17.58
N MET A 149 14.60 9.86 -17.30
CA MET A 149 13.90 8.66 -16.84
C MET A 149 13.40 8.72 -15.39
N ILE A 150 13.98 9.57 -14.54
CA ILE A 150 13.53 9.62 -13.13
C ILE A 150 12.62 10.82 -12.87
N ALA A 151 12.53 11.79 -13.77
CA ALA A 151 11.76 13.02 -13.56
C ALA A 151 10.28 12.77 -13.18
N ALA A 152 9.55 11.97 -13.97
CA ALA A 152 8.16 11.66 -13.67
C ALA A 152 7.99 10.77 -12.43
N PRO A 153 8.75 9.66 -12.26
CA PRO A 153 8.73 8.88 -11.02
C PRO A 153 9.00 9.72 -9.76
N VAL A 154 10.03 10.58 -9.78
CA VAL A 154 10.41 11.44 -8.65
C VAL A 154 9.30 12.43 -8.34
N LEU A 155 8.63 13.00 -9.34
CA LEU A 155 7.47 13.88 -9.11
C LEU A 155 6.37 13.15 -8.32
N TYR A 156 6.00 11.94 -8.73
CA TYR A 156 4.98 11.16 -8.02
C TYR A 156 5.46 10.77 -6.62
N VAL A 157 6.71 10.34 -6.44
CA VAL A 157 7.27 10.00 -5.12
C VAL A 157 7.25 11.20 -4.18
N LEU A 158 7.72 12.37 -4.63
CA LEU A 158 7.76 13.58 -3.81
C LEU A 158 6.36 14.08 -3.46
N THR A 159 5.44 14.13 -4.43
CA THR A 159 4.05 14.54 -4.17
C THR A 159 3.36 13.59 -3.20
N SER A 160 3.61 12.29 -3.34
CA SER A 160 3.12 11.26 -2.41
C SER A 160 3.63 11.47 -1.00
N PHE A 161 4.94 11.69 -0.86
CA PHE A 161 5.59 11.89 0.43
C PHE A 161 5.10 13.16 1.13
N VAL A 162 5.05 14.29 0.40
CA VAL A 162 4.54 15.56 0.92
C VAL A 162 3.08 15.40 1.37
N PHE A 163 2.26 14.74 0.55
CA PHE A 163 0.88 14.47 0.91
C PHE A 163 0.76 13.63 2.19
N SER A 164 1.50 12.54 2.29
CA SER A 164 1.52 11.69 3.49
C SER A 164 1.91 12.47 4.75
N ILE A 165 2.93 13.31 4.69
CA ILE A 165 3.34 14.13 5.85
C ILE A 165 2.27 15.15 6.22
N VAL A 166 1.78 15.91 5.24
CA VAL A 166 0.80 16.99 5.49
C VAL A 166 -0.47 16.42 6.13
N ASN A 167 -0.96 15.27 5.67
CA ASN A 167 -2.15 14.66 6.24
C ASN A 167 -1.88 13.92 7.56
N ALA A 168 -0.68 13.38 7.77
CA ALA A 168 -0.30 12.85 9.08
C ALA A 168 -0.32 13.95 10.16
N ILE A 169 0.08 15.18 9.81
CA ILE A 169 0.06 16.34 10.72
C ILE A 169 -1.36 16.88 10.92
N LYS A 170 -2.15 16.99 9.84
CA LYS A 170 -3.50 17.57 9.90
C LYS A 170 -4.53 16.67 10.58
N THR A 171 -4.34 15.35 10.54
CA THR A 171 -5.34 14.42 11.05
C THR A 171 -5.32 14.34 12.57
N GLU A 172 -6.50 14.43 13.17
CA GLU A 172 -6.72 14.30 14.61
C GLU A 172 -6.75 12.83 15.06
N SER A 173 -7.18 11.92 14.19
CA SER A 173 -7.19 10.47 14.43
C SER A 173 -5.76 9.91 14.45
N GLU A 174 -5.36 9.32 15.58
CA GLU A 174 -4.08 8.61 15.71
C GLU A 174 -3.98 7.40 14.77
N GLU A 175 -5.10 6.77 14.43
CA GLU A 175 -5.15 5.62 13.54
C GLU A 175 -4.80 6.05 12.10
N ASP A 176 -5.44 7.11 11.61
CA ASP A 176 -5.15 7.67 10.30
C ASP A 176 -3.73 8.26 10.25
N ARG A 177 -3.27 8.92 11.32
CA ARG A 177 -1.87 9.39 11.41
C ARG A 177 -0.86 8.26 11.26
N LYS A 178 -1.11 7.09 11.87
CA LYS A 178 -0.26 5.90 11.67
C LYS A 178 -0.33 5.42 10.21
N TYR A 179 -1.51 5.45 9.61
CA TYR A 179 -1.71 5.03 8.22
C TYR A 179 -1.03 5.94 7.20
N TYR A 180 -1.17 7.26 7.32
CA TYR A 180 -0.46 8.22 6.46
C TYR A 180 1.06 8.06 6.54
N ARG A 181 1.59 7.82 7.75
CA ARG A 181 3.01 7.51 7.95
C ARG A 181 3.41 6.23 7.23
N LEU A 182 2.64 5.15 7.40
CA LEU A 182 2.88 3.87 6.73
C LEU A 182 2.94 4.04 5.21
N ILE A 183 1.92 4.67 4.62
CA ILE A 183 1.88 4.94 3.18
C ILE A 183 3.08 5.76 2.72
N GLY A 184 3.48 6.78 3.49
CA GLY A 184 4.61 7.65 3.17
C GLY A 184 5.96 6.94 3.19
N THR A 185 6.12 5.88 4.00
CA THR A 185 7.38 5.11 4.05
C THR A 185 7.65 4.31 2.78
N PHE A 186 6.61 3.91 2.05
CA PHE A 186 6.76 3.03 0.89
C PHE A 186 7.58 3.66 -0.25
N PRO A 187 7.24 4.86 -0.78
CA PRO A 187 8.03 5.50 -1.83
C PRO A 187 9.48 5.77 -1.43
N ILE A 188 9.71 6.10 -0.15
CA ILE A 188 11.06 6.35 0.39
C ILE A 188 11.87 5.06 0.40
N GLY A 189 11.28 3.96 0.87
CA GLY A 189 11.92 2.65 0.87
C GLY A 189 12.30 2.21 -0.53
N VAL A 190 11.37 2.32 -1.50
CA VAL A 190 11.63 2.02 -2.92
C VAL A 190 12.79 2.86 -3.46
N MET A 191 12.81 4.17 -3.18
CA MET A 191 13.89 5.06 -3.60
C MET A 191 15.23 4.69 -2.96
N ALA A 192 15.25 4.38 -1.66
CA ALA A 192 16.46 3.98 -0.94
C ALA A 192 17.06 2.70 -1.52
N PHE A 193 16.23 1.67 -1.76
CA PHE A 193 16.70 0.43 -2.40
C PHE A 193 17.12 0.61 -3.85
N GLY A 194 16.52 1.58 -4.56
CA GLY A 194 16.96 1.99 -5.89
C GLY A 194 18.36 2.60 -5.87
N LEU A 195 18.63 3.50 -4.91
CA LEU A 195 19.96 4.07 -4.71
C LEU A 195 20.99 3.00 -4.32
N ILE A 196 20.64 2.09 -3.41
CA ILE A 196 21.50 0.97 -3.03
C ILE A 196 21.88 0.16 -4.27
N GLN A 197 20.94 -0.17 -5.15
CA GLN A 197 21.22 -0.92 -6.38
C GLN A 197 22.21 -0.20 -7.32
N VAL A 198 22.14 1.14 -7.40
CA VAL A 198 23.09 1.93 -8.20
C VAL A 198 24.52 1.78 -7.65
N TYR A 199 24.70 1.65 -6.33
CA TYR A 199 26.01 1.44 -5.71
C TYR A 199 26.44 -0.04 -5.70
N SER A 200 25.50 -0.97 -5.47
CA SER A 200 25.72 -2.40 -5.44
C SER A 200 25.39 -3.02 -6.80
N LEU A 201 26.18 -2.68 -7.82
CA LEU A 201 25.97 -3.03 -9.23
C LEU A 201 25.81 -4.54 -9.53
N ASN A 202 26.16 -5.42 -8.59
CA ASN A 202 26.17 -6.88 -8.78
C ASN A 202 25.10 -7.62 -7.94
N ALA A 203 24.26 -6.92 -7.19
CA ALA A 203 23.25 -7.55 -6.34
C ALA A 203 21.84 -7.04 -6.71
N PRO A 204 20.83 -7.92 -6.82
CA PRO A 204 19.45 -7.53 -7.12
C PRO A 204 18.77 -6.93 -5.88
N THR A 205 19.33 -5.87 -5.31
CA THR A 205 18.86 -5.28 -4.05
C THR A 205 17.50 -4.61 -4.20
N PHE A 206 17.18 -4.07 -5.37
CA PHE A 206 15.90 -3.40 -5.60
C PHE A 206 14.73 -4.37 -5.54
N CYS A 207 14.86 -5.58 -6.09
CA CYS A 207 13.75 -6.55 -6.09
C CYS A 207 13.43 -7.02 -4.67
N PHE A 208 14.44 -7.34 -3.87
CA PHE A 208 14.27 -7.71 -2.46
C PHE A 208 13.68 -6.55 -1.66
N GLY A 209 14.23 -5.35 -1.82
CA GLY A 209 13.77 -4.16 -1.12
C GLY A 209 12.31 -3.81 -1.40
N CYS A 210 11.92 -3.78 -2.68
CA CYS A 210 10.54 -3.48 -3.06
C CYS A 210 9.57 -4.58 -2.61
N THR A 211 9.97 -5.85 -2.70
CA THR A 211 9.15 -6.97 -2.20
C THR A 211 8.97 -6.90 -0.69
N PHE A 212 10.03 -6.60 0.05
CA PHE A 212 9.96 -6.37 1.49
C PHE A 212 9.02 -5.22 1.84
N MET A 213 9.13 -4.07 1.16
CA MET A 213 8.26 -2.92 1.40
C MET A 213 6.79 -3.21 1.07
N LEU A 214 6.50 -3.91 -0.02
CA LEU A 214 5.14 -4.33 -0.39
C LEU A 214 4.56 -5.33 0.61
N LEU A 215 5.35 -6.31 1.03
CA LEU A 215 4.94 -7.30 2.03
C LEU A 215 4.68 -6.63 3.39
N PHE A 216 5.59 -5.75 3.82
CA PHE A 216 5.44 -4.97 5.05
C PHE A 216 4.16 -4.13 5.00
N PHE A 217 3.95 -3.40 3.91
CA PHE A 217 2.72 -2.64 3.70
C PHE A 217 1.47 -3.53 3.77
N TYR A 218 1.47 -4.65 3.06
CA TYR A 218 0.36 -5.60 3.00
C TYR A 218 0.00 -6.17 4.38
N ILE A 219 1.01 -6.55 5.17
CA ILE A 219 0.81 -7.06 6.53
C ILE A 219 0.19 -5.96 7.41
N GLN A 220 0.73 -4.74 7.36
CA GLN A 220 0.24 -3.62 8.19
C GLN A 220 -1.19 -3.21 7.80
N ASP A 221 -1.50 -3.14 6.51
CA ASP A 221 -2.85 -2.81 6.02
C ASP A 221 -3.85 -3.92 6.37
N THR A 222 -3.44 -5.20 6.32
CA THR A 222 -4.27 -6.33 6.75
C THR A 222 -4.53 -6.33 8.26
N GLN A 223 -3.52 -5.99 9.08
CA GLN A 223 -3.70 -5.86 10.52
C GLN A 223 -4.71 -4.76 10.89
N ARG A 224 -4.75 -3.66 10.13
CA ARG A 224 -5.77 -2.61 10.29
C ARG A 224 -7.19 -3.13 10.03
N LEU A 225 -7.34 -4.16 9.20
CA LEU A 225 -8.63 -4.75 8.88
C LEU A 225 -9.16 -5.74 9.91
N ILE A 226 -8.33 -6.21 10.86
CA ILE A 226 -8.83 -7.03 11.97
C ILE A 226 -9.86 -6.19 12.73
N SER A 227 -11.13 -6.54 12.60
CA SER A 227 -12.27 -5.72 13.06
C SER A 227 -12.89 -6.23 14.36
N VAL A 228 -12.44 -7.36 14.86
CA VAL A 228 -13.00 -8.05 16.03
C VAL A 228 -11.98 -8.19 17.14
N ASP A 229 -12.45 -8.04 18.38
CA ASP A 229 -11.70 -8.33 19.60
C ASP A 229 -11.54 -9.85 19.73
N ALA A 230 -10.31 -10.29 20.02
CA ALA A 230 -9.99 -11.72 20.02
C ALA A 230 -10.71 -12.49 21.15
N LEU A 231 -10.92 -11.85 22.31
CA LEU A 231 -11.53 -12.46 23.48
C LEU A 231 -13.06 -12.47 23.39
N THR A 232 -13.66 -11.30 23.17
CA THR A 232 -15.12 -11.13 23.22
C THR A 232 -15.82 -11.34 21.89
N ARG A 233 -15.07 -11.38 20.78
CA ARG A 233 -15.59 -11.41 19.39
C ARG A 233 -16.50 -10.25 19.02
N LEU A 234 -16.56 -9.20 19.86
CA LEU A 234 -17.20 -7.93 19.53
C LEU A 234 -16.32 -7.11 18.58
N ASN A 235 -16.88 -6.05 18.00
CA ASN A 235 -16.07 -5.12 17.22
C ASN A 235 -14.97 -4.53 18.09
N ASN A 236 -13.74 -4.46 17.61
CA ASN A 236 -12.64 -3.86 18.37
C ASN A 236 -12.63 -2.34 18.22
N ARG A 237 -11.73 -1.69 18.97
CA ARG A 237 -11.52 -0.24 18.94
C ARG A 237 -11.31 0.33 17.52
N GLY A 238 -10.58 -0.36 16.66
CA GLY A 238 -10.36 0.09 15.28
C GLY A 238 -11.64 0.07 14.45
N GLN A 239 -12.48 -0.95 14.61
CA GLN A 239 -13.78 -1.02 13.95
C GLN A 239 -14.77 0.01 14.52
N ILE A 240 -14.70 0.29 15.83
CA ILE A 240 -15.47 1.38 16.47
C ILE A 240 -15.15 2.73 15.82
N ASN A 241 -13.86 3.08 15.71
CA ASN A 241 -13.42 4.35 15.10
C ASN A 241 -13.92 4.48 13.66
N ARG A 242 -13.70 3.44 12.84
CA ARG A 242 -14.16 3.41 11.44
C ARG A 242 -15.67 3.58 11.32
N TYR A 243 -16.44 2.93 12.18
CA TYR A 243 -17.89 3.06 12.19
C TYR A 243 -18.33 4.49 12.57
N MET A 244 -17.70 5.09 13.57
CA MET A 244 -17.94 6.48 13.97
C MET A 244 -17.62 7.50 12.86
N GLU A 245 -16.53 7.28 12.12
CA GLU A 245 -16.20 8.11 10.96
C GLU A 245 -17.26 7.99 9.85
N GLN A 246 -17.75 6.78 9.57
CA GLN A 246 -18.81 6.57 8.58
C GLN A 246 -20.11 7.30 8.94
N LEU A 247 -20.45 7.33 10.23
CA LEU A 247 -21.62 8.04 10.73
C LEU A 247 -21.46 9.56 10.59
N HIS A 248 -20.25 10.10 10.76
CA HIS A 248 -19.97 11.54 10.60
C HIS A 248 -20.28 12.07 9.19
N TYR A 249 -20.19 11.24 8.14
CA TYR A 249 -20.51 11.66 6.76
C TYR A 249 -21.99 11.54 6.40
N ARG A 250 -22.84 11.00 7.27
CA ARG A 250 -24.29 10.95 7.06
C ARG A 250 -24.93 12.19 7.67
N GLU A 251 -25.27 13.16 6.84
CA GLU A 251 -26.07 14.32 7.27
C GLU A 251 -27.44 13.84 7.78
N ASN A 252 -27.91 14.40 8.90
CA ASN A 252 -29.22 14.18 9.54
C ASN A 252 -29.50 12.84 10.26
N SER A 253 -28.51 12.01 10.61
CA SER A 253 -28.74 10.85 11.50
C SER A 253 -28.66 11.24 12.99
N ARG A 254 -29.68 10.89 13.78
CA ARG A 254 -29.61 10.94 15.26
C ARG A 254 -28.76 9.76 15.72
N ILE A 255 -27.75 10.00 16.54
CA ILE A 255 -26.85 8.95 17.02
C ILE A 255 -26.86 8.98 18.54
N PHE A 256 -27.10 7.83 19.15
CA PHE A 256 -26.92 7.63 20.58
C PHE A 256 -25.68 6.77 20.81
N ILE A 257 -24.80 7.22 21.71
CA ILE A 257 -23.55 6.55 22.04
C ILE A 257 -23.55 6.33 23.54
N MET A 258 -23.32 5.09 23.95
CA MET A 258 -23.17 4.68 25.33
C MET A 258 -21.80 4.04 25.50
N MET A 259 -21.02 4.55 26.44
CA MET A 259 -19.80 3.91 26.93
C MET A 259 -20.13 3.25 28.28
N THR A 260 -19.72 2.00 28.45
CA THR A 260 -19.95 1.23 29.66
C THR A 260 -18.65 0.61 30.14
N ASP A 261 -18.44 0.58 31.45
CA ASP A 261 -17.27 -0.01 32.11
C ASP A 261 -17.72 -1.07 33.13
N ILE A 262 -16.89 -2.08 33.40
CA ILE A 262 -17.20 -3.12 34.41
C ILE A 262 -16.69 -2.65 35.77
N ASP A 263 -17.62 -2.33 36.66
CA ASP A 263 -17.28 -1.94 38.04
C ASP A 263 -16.41 -3.00 38.74
N ARG A 264 -15.28 -2.53 39.28
CA ARG A 264 -14.34 -3.33 40.09
C ARG A 264 -13.76 -4.54 39.35
N PHE A 265 -13.63 -4.48 38.02
CA PHE A 265 -13.03 -5.56 37.23
C PHE A 265 -11.64 -6.00 37.73
N LYS A 266 -10.81 -5.03 38.15
CA LYS A 266 -9.50 -5.32 38.76
C LYS A 266 -9.61 -6.24 39.98
N GLN A 267 -10.64 -6.08 40.81
CA GLN A 267 -10.85 -6.94 41.98
C GLN A 267 -11.14 -8.38 41.57
N ILE A 268 -11.86 -8.60 40.45
CA ILE A 268 -12.10 -9.94 39.90
C ILE A 268 -10.76 -10.58 39.51
N ASN A 269 -9.93 -9.85 38.76
CA ASN A 269 -8.59 -10.32 38.36
C ASN A 269 -7.70 -10.63 39.57
N ASP A 270 -7.67 -9.74 40.56
CA ASP A 270 -6.80 -9.87 41.73
C ASP A 270 -7.24 -11.02 42.66
N THR A 271 -8.55 -11.31 42.72
CA THR A 271 -9.11 -12.33 43.62
C THR A 271 -9.17 -13.72 42.99
N TYR A 272 -9.53 -13.79 41.70
CA TYR A 272 -9.83 -15.06 41.01
C TYR A 272 -8.88 -15.37 39.84
N GLY A 273 -7.97 -14.45 39.54
CA GLY A 273 -7.01 -14.57 38.44
C GLY A 273 -7.55 -14.07 37.10
N HIS A 274 -6.62 -13.81 36.17
CA HIS A 274 -6.93 -13.25 34.86
C HIS A 274 -7.85 -14.12 34.01
N ALA A 275 -7.81 -15.44 34.16
CA ALA A 275 -8.70 -16.35 33.42
C ALA A 275 -10.18 -16.13 33.78
N GLU A 276 -10.49 -15.85 35.05
CA GLU A 276 -11.86 -15.54 35.48
C GLU A 276 -12.25 -14.10 35.11
N GLY A 277 -11.29 -13.16 35.06
CA GLY A 277 -11.52 -11.85 34.45
C GLY A 277 -11.89 -11.94 32.97
N ASP A 278 -11.18 -12.74 32.20
CA ASP A 278 -11.48 -13.02 30.79
C ASP A 278 -12.88 -13.61 30.62
N ARG A 279 -13.27 -14.55 31.50
CA ARG A 279 -14.61 -15.13 31.52
C ARG A 279 -15.68 -14.09 31.83
N ALA A 280 -15.44 -13.20 32.79
CA ALA A 280 -16.36 -12.10 33.10
C ALA A 280 -16.58 -11.17 31.90
N LEU A 281 -15.51 -10.83 31.16
CA LEU A 281 -15.59 -10.03 29.94
C LEU A 281 -16.43 -10.70 28.85
N ILE A 282 -16.27 -12.02 28.67
CA ILE A 282 -17.09 -12.80 27.71
C ILE A 282 -18.57 -12.75 28.12
N ILE A 283 -18.88 -12.99 29.39
CA ILE A 283 -20.27 -12.97 29.89
C ILE A 283 -20.92 -11.59 29.67
N VAL A 284 -20.18 -10.51 29.97
CA VAL A 284 -20.67 -9.14 29.73
C VAL A 284 -20.89 -8.91 28.24
N SER A 285 -19.94 -9.31 27.37
CA SER A 285 -20.10 -9.14 25.93
C SER A 285 -21.33 -9.87 25.36
N GLU A 286 -21.60 -11.09 25.81
CA GLU A 286 -22.76 -11.88 25.38
C GLU A 286 -24.06 -11.28 25.90
N THR A 287 -24.03 -10.68 27.09
CA THR A 287 -25.17 -9.99 27.68
C THR A 287 -25.49 -8.71 26.90
N LEU A 288 -24.49 -7.87 26.63
CA LEU A 288 -24.67 -6.65 25.83
C LEU A 288 -25.15 -6.98 24.41
N LYS A 289 -24.63 -8.06 23.81
CA LYS A 289 -25.06 -8.51 22.48
C LYS A 289 -26.55 -8.88 22.46
N ARG A 290 -27.00 -9.69 23.42
CA ARG A 290 -28.42 -10.07 23.56
C ARG A 290 -29.33 -8.86 23.79
N VAL A 291 -28.89 -7.89 24.58
CA VAL A 291 -29.65 -6.65 24.80
C VAL A 291 -29.77 -5.85 23.49
N CYS A 292 -28.68 -5.73 22.73
CA CYS A 292 -28.68 -5.01 21.45
C CYS A 292 -29.55 -5.70 20.38
N GLU A 293 -29.63 -7.03 20.37
CA GLU A 293 -30.50 -7.80 19.47
C GLU A 293 -32.00 -7.48 19.68
N GLY A 294 -32.38 -7.02 20.88
CA GLY A 294 -33.75 -6.57 21.18
C GLY A 294 -34.08 -5.15 20.69
N ILE A 295 -33.10 -4.39 20.22
CA ILE A 295 -33.27 -3.01 19.78
C ILE A 295 -33.73 -3.00 18.32
N LYS A 296 -34.85 -2.32 18.02
CA LYS A 296 -35.39 -2.22 16.65
C LYS A 296 -34.52 -1.39 15.69
N ALA A 297 -33.70 -0.50 16.25
CA ALA A 297 -32.81 0.39 15.52
C ALA A 297 -31.43 -0.25 15.26
N PRO A 298 -30.71 0.12 14.18
CA PRO A 298 -29.36 -0.40 13.91
C PRO A 298 -28.40 -0.09 15.06
N ALA A 299 -27.97 -1.14 15.77
CA ALA A 299 -27.03 -1.07 16.88
C ALA A 299 -25.65 -1.63 16.47
N PHE A 300 -24.60 -0.95 16.90
CA PHE A 300 -23.22 -1.37 16.76
C PHE A 300 -22.61 -1.51 18.15
N LEU A 301 -22.07 -2.69 18.44
CA LEU A 301 -21.48 -3.02 19.74
C LEU A 301 -20.01 -3.35 19.55
N GLY A 302 -19.15 -2.77 20.39
CA GLY A 302 -17.72 -3.06 20.37
C GLY A 302 -17.07 -3.01 21.77
N ARG A 303 -15.90 -3.64 21.91
CA ARG A 303 -15.05 -3.51 23.08
C ARG A 303 -14.01 -2.43 22.81
N TYR A 304 -14.03 -1.37 23.62
CA TYR A 304 -13.15 -0.21 23.43
C TYR A 304 -11.73 -0.50 23.94
N GLY A 305 -11.59 -1.23 25.05
CA GLY A 305 -10.32 -1.71 25.58
C GLY A 305 -10.44 -2.07 27.06
N GLY A 306 -9.65 -3.03 27.54
CA GLY A 306 -9.77 -3.47 28.94
C GLY A 306 -11.18 -3.98 29.25
N ASP A 307 -11.83 -3.38 30.24
CA ASP A 307 -13.20 -3.59 30.71
C ASP A 307 -14.25 -2.67 30.07
N GLU A 308 -13.84 -1.81 29.14
CA GLU A 308 -14.71 -0.82 28.51
C GLU A 308 -15.38 -1.35 27.23
N PHE A 309 -16.68 -1.09 27.09
CA PHE A 309 -17.50 -1.42 25.93
C PHE A 309 -18.24 -0.17 25.42
N ILE A 310 -18.55 -0.16 24.12
CA ILE A 310 -19.29 0.91 23.48
C ILE A 310 -20.48 0.35 22.70
N ILE A 311 -21.61 1.04 22.82
CA ILE A 311 -22.83 0.79 22.05
C ILE A 311 -23.16 2.05 21.28
N ILE A 312 -23.38 1.92 19.98
CA ILE A 312 -23.76 3.02 19.08
C ILE A 312 -25.07 2.65 18.40
N ILE A 313 -26.12 3.44 18.61
CA ILE A 313 -27.45 3.22 18.05
C ILE A 313 -27.76 4.36 17.08
N GLN A 314 -28.14 4.00 15.85
CA GLN A 314 -28.57 4.95 14.83
C GLN A 314 -30.07 5.13 14.84
N ASN A 315 -30.52 6.38 14.79
CA ASN A 315 -31.93 6.78 14.79
C ASN A 315 -32.75 6.03 15.86
N PRO A 316 -32.33 6.09 17.14
CA PRO A 316 -33.18 5.60 18.22
C PRO A 316 -34.51 6.34 18.19
N GLU A 317 -35.61 5.60 18.38
CA GLU A 317 -36.98 6.15 18.43
C GLU A 317 -37.17 7.12 19.59
#